data_AF-A0A0G1WMD7-F1
#
_entry.id   AF-A0A0G1WMD7-F1
#
_cell.length_a   1.000
_cell.length_b   1.000
_cell.length_c   1.000
_cell.angle_alpha   90.00
_cell.angle_beta   90.00
_cell.angle_gamma   90.00
#
_symmetry.space_group_name_H-M   'P 1'
#
loop_
_entity.id
_entity.type
_entity.pdbx_description
1 polymer ?
#
loop_
_entity_poly.entity_id
_entity_poly.type
_entity_poly.pdbx_seq_one_letter_code
_entity_poly.pdbx_strand_id
1 'polypeptide(L)'
;MWNKTLSCCAILGSLSARARAALPLAPSRCETPQNRTASASFVFGRRNKIPRSKLTRYFIFENRRFSTLASLAALLHGEPDAGPRPPPPFAHSPPKQSFGELCAKIGENRGFTLIEMMVATALFAIVMLVSVSTLLALADANRKAQALQSVINNLNVSLDGMVRAIRIGSDYHCGSTGVLRDPQSCPTGGDTYFAFQPYHEGDAAVQPWVYKFDGTQILKSETGGEPFYAITTPEVQIDSVRFYVVGTARGADRIQPKVVITIKGTASAGNERAKTEFNIQATAVQRILDI
;
A
#
# COMPACT_ATOMS: atom_id res chain seq x y z
N MET A 1 4.91 -18.48 -43.96
CA MET A 1 4.78 -19.63 -43.04
C MET A 1 5.86 -20.62 -43.44
N TRP A 2 6.67 -21.07 -42.47
CA TRP A 2 7.85 -21.96 -42.58
C TRP A 2 9.12 -21.36 -43.22
N ASN A 3 10.35 -21.56 -42.73
CA ASN A 3 10.92 -21.84 -41.41
C ASN A 3 12.45 -21.78 -41.60
N LYS A 4 13.18 -21.13 -40.67
CA LYS A 4 14.41 -21.58 -39.94
C LYS A 4 15.38 -22.53 -40.70
N THR A 5 16.73 -22.44 -40.66
CA THR A 5 17.69 -22.14 -39.56
C THR A 5 19.13 -22.48 -40.03
N LEU A 6 20.13 -22.08 -39.21
CA LEU A 6 21.50 -22.66 -39.04
C LEU A 6 22.59 -22.17 -40.02
N SER A 7 23.62 -21.45 -39.54
CA SER A 7 24.75 -21.84 -38.66
C SER A 7 25.90 -22.43 -39.47
N CYS A 8 27.02 -21.69 -39.53
CA CYS A 8 28.25 -22.15 -40.13
C CYS A 8 29.33 -22.33 -39.05
N CYS A 9 29.71 -23.60 -38.91
CA CYS A 9 30.95 -24.17 -38.39
C CYS A 9 32.18 -23.38 -38.91
N ALA A 10 33.30 -23.28 -38.19
CA ALA A 10 34.42 -24.23 -38.20
C ALA A 10 35.73 -23.39 -38.24
N ILE A 11 36.95 -23.75 -37.80
CA ILE A 11 37.60 -24.95 -37.25
C ILE A 11 39.09 -24.53 -36.99
N LEU A 12 39.78 -25.29 -36.12
CA LEU A 12 41.26 -25.54 -36.03
C LEU A 12 42.18 -24.56 -35.27
N GLY A 13 42.98 -25.17 -34.38
CA GLY A 13 44.40 -24.81 -34.23
C GLY A 13 44.97 -24.87 -32.80
N SER A 14 45.30 -26.08 -32.31
CA SER A 14 46.10 -26.30 -31.10
C SER A 14 47.60 -26.02 -31.32
N LEU A 15 48.35 -25.56 -30.31
CA LEU A 15 49.61 -26.17 -29.83
C LEU A 15 50.34 -25.36 -28.72
N SER A 16 50.58 -26.06 -27.61
CA SER A 16 51.77 -26.07 -26.72
C SER A 16 52.20 -24.84 -25.89
N ALA A 17 52.85 -25.17 -24.77
CA ALA A 17 53.05 -24.40 -23.56
C ALA A 17 54.54 -24.04 -23.28
N ARG A 18 54.72 -23.05 -22.38
CA ARG A 18 55.92 -22.68 -21.56
C ARG A 18 57.14 -22.13 -22.33
N ALA A 19 57.91 -21.13 -21.89
CA ALA A 19 58.06 -20.40 -20.63
C ALA A 19 58.89 -19.10 -20.83
N ARG A 20 58.62 -18.11 -19.97
CA ARG A 20 59.46 -17.02 -19.39
C ARG A 20 60.41 -16.18 -20.27
N ALA A 21 60.16 -14.85 -20.29
CA ALA A 21 61.10 -13.80 -19.85
C ALA A 21 60.38 -12.42 -19.75
N ALA A 22 60.95 -11.51 -18.95
CA ALA A 22 60.38 -10.29 -18.37
C ALA A 22 60.25 -9.07 -19.30
N LEU A 23 59.35 -8.11 -18.96
CA LEU A 23 59.62 -6.66 -18.78
C LEU A 23 58.32 -5.89 -18.37
N PRO A 24 58.40 -4.79 -17.58
CA PRO A 24 57.27 -3.95 -17.19
C PRO A 24 57.17 -2.64 -18.00
N LEU A 25 55.97 -2.06 -18.18
CA LEU A 25 55.80 -0.67 -18.62
C LEU A 25 54.63 0.04 -17.91
N ALA A 26 54.85 1.34 -17.73
CA ALA A 26 54.27 2.30 -16.80
C ALA A 26 53.04 3.07 -17.35
N PRO A 27 52.41 3.98 -16.55
CA PRO A 27 51.10 4.57 -16.83
C PRO A 27 51.16 6.01 -17.40
N SER A 28 50.05 6.48 -17.99
CA SER A 28 49.87 7.89 -18.41
C SER A 28 48.66 8.55 -17.74
N ARG A 29 48.95 9.72 -17.15
CA ARG A 29 48.09 10.67 -16.42
C ARG A 29 47.59 11.76 -17.41
N CYS A 30 46.40 12.34 -17.21
CA CYS A 30 46.04 13.64 -17.79
C CYS A 30 45.17 14.44 -16.81
N GLU A 31 45.61 15.68 -16.58
CA GLU A 31 45.04 16.71 -15.70
C GLU A 31 44.08 17.65 -16.47
N THR A 32 43.17 18.30 -15.73
CA THR A 32 42.41 19.55 -16.05
C THR A 32 43.36 20.75 -16.29
N PRO A 33 43.01 21.95 -16.87
CA PRO A 33 41.87 22.83 -16.47
C PRO A 33 41.35 23.95 -17.46
N GLN A 34 40.38 24.74 -16.98
CA GLN A 34 40.17 26.22 -17.16
C GLN A 34 39.47 26.85 -18.41
N ASN A 35 38.22 27.30 -18.17
CA ASN A 35 37.62 28.66 -18.34
C ASN A 35 37.92 29.54 -19.59
N ARG A 36 36.87 29.90 -20.35
CA ARG A 36 36.70 31.24 -20.97
C ARG A 36 35.23 31.69 -21.00
N THR A 37 35.09 32.97 -20.72
CA THR A 37 33.91 33.84 -20.57
C THR A 37 33.33 34.36 -21.89
N ALA A 38 32.02 34.61 -21.93
CA ALA A 38 31.42 35.77 -22.61
C ALA A 38 30.05 36.12 -21.99
N SER A 39 29.80 37.42 -21.90
CA SER A 39 28.82 38.10 -21.05
C SER A 39 27.54 38.48 -21.79
N ALA A 40 26.40 38.52 -21.10
CA ALA A 40 25.32 39.47 -21.37
C ALA A 40 24.53 39.74 -20.08
N SER A 41 24.63 40.98 -19.62
CA SER A 41 23.98 41.52 -18.42
C SER A 41 22.51 41.86 -18.70
N PHE A 42 21.60 41.59 -17.76
CA PHE A 42 20.46 42.47 -17.52
C PHE A 42 20.07 42.45 -16.03
N VAL A 43 20.05 43.65 -15.47
CA VAL A 43 19.90 44.00 -14.05
C VAL A 43 18.41 44.19 -13.75
N PHE A 44 17.91 43.73 -12.59
CA PHE A 44 17.08 44.58 -11.74
C PHE A 44 17.08 44.11 -10.28
N GLY A 45 17.28 45.07 -9.38
CA GLY A 45 17.54 44.88 -7.97
C GLY A 45 16.31 44.76 -7.06
N ARG A 46 16.64 44.41 -5.82
CA ARG A 46 15.88 44.36 -4.56
C ARG A 46 14.63 45.26 -4.47
N ARG A 47 13.56 44.73 -3.86
CA ARG A 47 12.99 45.25 -2.59
C ARG A 47 11.91 44.35 -1.98
N ASN A 48 12.10 44.13 -0.68
CA ASN A 48 11.14 44.07 0.43
C ASN A 48 10.01 43.05 0.52
N LYS A 49 10.02 42.40 1.70
CA LYS A 49 8.86 41.87 2.44
C LYS A 49 7.62 42.75 2.28
N ILE A 50 6.48 42.13 1.98
CA ILE A 50 5.14 42.71 2.11
C ILE A 50 4.34 41.84 3.10
N PRO A 51 3.72 42.42 4.15
CA PRO A 51 3.00 41.69 5.18
C PRO A 51 1.57 41.31 4.80
N ARG A 52 1.03 40.32 5.52
CA ARG A 52 -0.35 39.82 5.48
C ARG A 52 -1.40 40.93 5.62
N SER A 53 -2.17 41.21 4.58
CA SER A 53 -3.62 41.54 4.61
C SER A 53 -4.05 41.92 3.18
N LYS A 54 -5.24 41.46 2.76
CA LYS A 54 -5.84 41.61 1.41
C LYS A 54 -5.41 40.58 0.36
N LEU A 55 -5.97 39.37 0.49
CA LEU A 55 -6.39 38.57 -0.66
C LEU A 55 -7.70 37.87 -0.28
N THR A 56 -8.72 38.71 -0.11
CA THR A 56 -10.12 38.30 -0.10
C THR A 56 -10.71 38.85 -1.39
N ARG A 57 -10.94 37.97 -2.36
CA ARG A 57 -12.05 37.95 -3.34
C ARG A 57 -11.61 37.17 -4.58
N TYR A 58 -12.52 36.30 -5.04
CA TYR A 58 -12.45 35.43 -6.21
C TYR A 58 -11.70 34.10 -6.04
N PHE A 59 -12.35 33.16 -5.34
CA PHE A 59 -12.70 31.83 -5.88
C PHE A 59 -13.73 31.22 -4.91
N ILE A 60 -15.00 31.63 -5.06
CA ILE A 60 -16.12 30.89 -4.46
C ILE A 60 -16.47 29.81 -5.47
N PHE A 61 -15.93 28.61 -5.29
CA PHE A 61 -16.58 27.42 -5.81
C PHE A 61 -17.62 27.02 -4.78
N GLU A 62 -18.87 27.16 -5.19
CA GLU A 62 -20.05 26.86 -4.40
C GLU A 62 -20.12 25.36 -4.14
N ASN A 63 -19.57 24.93 -3.00
CA ASN A 63 -19.68 23.56 -2.52
C ASN A 63 -21.04 23.40 -1.82
N ARG A 64 -22.12 23.33 -2.61
CA ARG A 64 -23.44 22.93 -2.09
C ARG A 64 -23.45 21.43 -1.83
N ARG A 65 -23.38 21.11 -0.54
CA ARG A 65 -24.06 20.00 0.16
C ARG A 65 -24.55 18.85 -0.72
N PHE A 66 -23.69 17.84 -0.91
CA PHE A 66 -24.15 16.47 -1.11
C PHE A 66 -24.46 15.86 0.26
N SER A 67 -25.62 16.19 0.84
CA SER A 67 -26.17 15.46 1.99
C SER A 67 -27.14 14.40 1.48
N THR A 68 -26.60 13.32 0.92
CA THR A 68 -27.37 12.12 0.58
C THR A 68 -26.67 10.88 1.10
N LEU A 69 -26.36 10.84 2.40
CA LEU A 69 -25.99 9.60 3.12
C LEU A 69 -26.44 9.69 4.60
N ALA A 70 -27.71 10.01 4.82
CA ALA A 70 -28.34 9.93 6.13
C ALA A 70 -29.60 9.06 6.09
N SER A 71 -29.57 7.95 5.34
CA SER A 71 -30.73 7.05 5.25
C SER A 71 -30.37 5.56 5.23
N LEU A 72 -29.20 5.17 5.75
CA LEU A 72 -28.79 3.76 5.86
C LEU A 72 -28.17 3.42 7.23
N ALA A 73 -28.71 3.99 8.30
CA ALA A 73 -28.28 3.73 9.68
C ALA A 73 -29.46 3.63 10.66
N ALA A 74 -30.57 3.01 10.23
CA ALA A 74 -31.76 2.83 11.06
C ALA A 74 -32.46 1.49 10.79
N LEU A 75 -31.71 0.38 10.77
CA LEU A 75 -32.31 -0.94 10.52
C LEU A 75 -31.77 -2.10 11.37
N LEU A 76 -31.06 -1.85 12.48
CA LEU A 76 -30.67 -2.93 13.40
C LEU A 76 -30.69 -2.52 14.88
N HIS A 77 -31.77 -1.88 15.33
CA HIS A 77 -32.14 -1.93 16.75
C HIS A 77 -33.65 -2.13 16.84
N GLY A 78 -34.05 -3.30 17.30
CA GLY A 78 -35.41 -3.57 17.74
C GLY A 78 -35.65 -2.89 19.08
N GLU A 79 -36.74 -2.14 19.16
CA GLU A 79 -37.37 -1.69 20.41
C GLU A 79 -38.90 -1.76 20.26
N PRO A 80 -39.63 -1.82 21.38
CA PRO A 80 -40.85 -2.59 21.54
C PRO A 80 -42.14 -1.78 21.30
N ASP A 81 -43.24 -2.54 21.26
CA ASP A 81 -44.63 -2.12 21.10
C ASP A 81 -44.98 -0.73 21.68
N ALA A 82 -45.32 0.19 20.77
CA ALA A 82 -46.06 1.40 21.09
C ALA A 82 -47.39 1.35 20.32
N GLY A 83 -48.49 1.31 21.08
CA GLY A 83 -49.87 1.16 20.60
C GLY A 83 -50.37 2.24 19.63
N PRO A 84 -51.64 2.13 19.17
CA PRO A 84 -52.15 2.90 18.04
C PRO A 84 -52.19 4.40 18.36
N ARG A 85 -51.44 5.20 17.61
CA ARG A 85 -51.55 6.67 17.66
C ARG A 85 -52.83 7.12 16.94
N PRO A 86 -53.58 8.08 17.49
CA PRO A 86 -54.75 8.63 16.81
C PRO A 86 -54.35 9.37 15.52
N PRO A 87 -55.22 9.37 14.49
CA PRO A 87 -54.93 10.05 13.23
C PRO A 87 -54.85 11.57 13.43
N PRO A 88 -53.92 12.25 12.75
CA PRO A 88 -53.79 13.70 12.85
C PRO A 88 -55.03 14.41 12.27
N PRO A 89 -55.49 15.51 12.90
CA PRO A 89 -56.62 16.28 12.40
C PRO A 89 -56.24 17.09 11.15
N PHE A 90 -57.08 16.94 10.13
CA PHE A 90 -57.36 17.89 9.04
C PHE A 90 -56.14 18.65 8.48
N ALA A 91 -55.46 18.01 7.53
CA ALA A 91 -54.68 18.71 6.52
C ALA A 91 -55.65 19.53 5.65
N HIS A 92 -55.71 20.84 5.85
CA HIS A 92 -56.25 21.75 4.86
C HIS A 92 -55.47 21.54 3.55
N SER A 93 -56.18 21.06 2.53
CA SER A 93 -55.67 20.98 1.17
C SER A 93 -55.23 22.39 0.74
N PRO A 94 -53.98 22.60 0.30
CA PRO A 94 -53.65 23.85 -0.36
C PRO A 94 -54.56 23.99 -1.59
N PRO A 95 -55.01 25.20 -1.93
CA PRO A 95 -55.81 25.41 -3.13
C PRO A 95 -55.05 24.81 -4.32
N LYS A 96 -55.76 23.98 -5.08
CA LYS A 96 -55.29 23.45 -6.36
C LYS A 96 -55.02 24.65 -7.27
N GLN A 97 -53.82 25.19 -7.23
CA GLN A 97 -53.33 26.03 -8.30
C GLN A 97 -53.29 25.12 -9.51
N SER A 98 -54.32 25.27 -10.35
CA SER A 98 -54.41 24.67 -11.67
C SER A 98 -53.06 24.86 -12.34
N PHE A 99 -52.37 23.75 -12.61
CA PHE A 99 -51.14 23.74 -13.41
C PHE A 99 -51.33 24.42 -14.79
N GLY A 100 -52.58 24.73 -15.18
CA GLY A 100 -52.91 25.50 -16.37
C GLY A 100 -52.66 27.02 -16.28
N GLU A 101 -52.70 27.65 -15.10
CA GLU A 101 -52.57 29.12 -15.00
C GLU A 101 -51.13 29.63 -14.80
N LEU A 102 -50.17 28.75 -14.48
CA LEU A 102 -48.74 29.11 -14.54
C LEU A 102 -48.14 29.01 -15.96
N CYS A 103 -48.79 28.30 -16.89
CA CYS A 103 -48.29 28.13 -18.26
C CYS A 103 -48.59 29.30 -19.19
N ALA A 104 -49.44 30.26 -18.80
CA ALA A 104 -49.92 31.32 -19.69
C ALA A 104 -49.07 32.61 -19.71
N LYS A 105 -47.86 32.61 -19.15
CA LYS A 105 -47.01 33.81 -19.11
C LYS A 105 -45.52 33.58 -19.35
N ILE A 106 -45.19 32.66 -20.26
CA ILE A 106 -43.91 32.70 -20.99
C ILE A 106 -44.25 32.88 -22.47
N GLY A 107 -44.81 34.05 -22.77
CA GLY A 107 -45.09 34.47 -24.13
C GLY A 107 -43.83 35.10 -24.71
N GLU A 108 -43.10 34.35 -25.53
CA GLU A 108 -42.59 34.84 -26.81
C GLU A 108 -42.16 33.63 -27.66
N ASN A 109 -42.85 33.38 -28.77
CA ASN A 109 -42.48 32.38 -29.77
C ASN A 109 -41.21 32.85 -30.51
N ARG A 110 -40.06 32.79 -29.84
CA ARG A 110 -38.75 33.05 -30.44
C ARG A 110 -38.12 31.72 -30.79
N GLY A 111 -37.95 31.47 -32.08
CA GLY A 111 -37.22 30.31 -32.57
C GLY A 111 -35.73 30.43 -32.27
N PHE A 112 -35.08 29.32 -31.94
CA PHE A 112 -33.63 29.25 -31.85
C PHE A 112 -33.01 29.50 -33.23
N THR A 113 -32.00 30.36 -33.26
CA THR A 113 -31.25 30.58 -34.50
C THR A 113 -30.38 29.34 -34.80
N LEU A 114 -30.08 29.09 -36.07
CA LEU A 114 -29.25 27.96 -36.48
C LEU A 114 -27.86 28.03 -35.80
N ILE A 115 -27.30 29.23 -35.65
CA ILE A 115 -26.03 29.44 -34.97
C ILE A 115 -26.08 29.14 -33.47
N GLU A 116 -27.22 29.38 -32.81
CA GLU A 116 -27.39 29.07 -31.38
C GLU A 116 -27.41 27.56 -31.11
N MET A 117 -28.01 26.78 -32.01
CA MET A 117 -27.95 25.31 -31.96
C MET A 117 -26.53 24.77 -32.25
N MET A 118 -25.78 25.40 -33.15
CA MET A 118 -24.37 25.03 -33.39
C MET A 118 -23.50 25.28 -32.16
N VAL A 119 -23.64 26.44 -31.52
CA VAL A 119 -22.87 26.77 -30.31
C VAL A 119 -23.28 25.89 -29.13
N ALA A 120 -24.58 25.67 -28.93
CA ALA A 120 -25.09 24.85 -27.83
C ALA A 120 -24.61 23.40 -27.92
N THR A 121 -24.67 22.79 -29.11
CA THR A 121 -24.19 21.41 -29.32
C THR A 121 -22.67 21.29 -29.16
N ALA A 122 -21.91 22.28 -29.63
CA ALA A 122 -20.46 22.32 -29.44
C ALA A 122 -20.06 22.39 -27.96
N LEU A 123 -20.69 23.29 -27.18
CA LEU A 123 -20.41 23.42 -25.75
C LEU A 123 -20.84 22.18 -24.97
N PHE A 124 -21.99 21.60 -25.30
CA PHE A 124 -22.47 20.38 -24.66
C PHE A 124 -21.51 19.20 -24.90
N ALA A 125 -21.04 19.03 -26.14
CA ALA A 125 -20.09 17.97 -26.48
C ALA A 125 -18.79 18.10 -25.70
N ILE A 126 -18.26 19.32 -25.53
CA ILE A 126 -17.04 19.57 -24.76
C ILE A 126 -17.25 19.21 -23.28
N VAL A 127 -18.37 19.62 -22.67
CA VAL A 127 -18.67 19.31 -21.26
C VAL A 127 -18.82 17.81 -21.03
N MET A 128 -19.51 17.10 -21.94
CA MET A 128 -19.66 15.65 -21.85
C MET A 128 -18.31 14.94 -21.97
N LEU A 129 -17.44 15.38 -22.88
CA LEU A 129 -16.10 14.80 -23.05
C LEU A 129 -15.26 14.94 -21.77
N VAL A 130 -15.25 16.13 -21.16
CA VAL A 130 -14.54 16.37 -19.89
C VAL A 130 -15.11 15.46 -18.79
N SER A 131 -16.43 15.37 -18.67
CA SER A 131 -17.09 14.56 -17.64
C SER A 131 -16.72 13.08 -17.75
N VAL A 132 -16.80 12.50 -18.96
CA VAL A 132 -16.44 11.08 -19.18
C VAL A 132 -14.96 10.82 -18.87
N SER A 133 -14.07 11.74 -19.25
CA SER A 133 -12.64 11.58 -18.94
C SER A 133 -12.36 11.51 -17.44
N THR A 134 -13.06 12.32 -16.64
CA THR A 134 -12.92 12.31 -15.18
C THR A 134 -13.50 11.04 -14.54
N LEU A 135 -14.63 10.55 -15.06
CA LEU A 135 -15.27 9.33 -14.55
C LEU A 135 -14.38 8.10 -14.79
N LEU A 136 -13.75 8.00 -15.97
CA LEU A 136 -12.83 6.92 -16.29
C LEU A 136 -11.60 6.94 -15.37
N ALA A 137 -10.99 8.11 -15.17
CA ALA A 137 -9.86 8.26 -14.26
C ALA A 137 -10.21 7.87 -12.81
N LEU A 138 -11.42 8.23 -12.35
CA LEU A 138 -11.91 7.84 -11.02
C LEU A 138 -12.19 6.34 -10.93
N ALA A 139 -12.75 5.72 -11.97
CA ALA A 139 -13.00 4.29 -12.01
C ALA A 139 -11.69 3.48 -11.90
N ASP A 140 -10.65 3.91 -12.61
CA ASP A 140 -9.32 3.28 -12.53
C ASP A 140 -8.69 3.45 -11.15
N ALA A 141 -8.81 4.64 -10.56
CA ALA A 141 -8.34 4.89 -9.19
C ALA A 141 -9.07 4.00 -8.17
N ASN A 142 -10.39 3.85 -8.29
CA ASN A 142 -11.18 2.99 -7.41
C ASN A 142 -10.81 1.52 -7.55
N ARG A 143 -10.61 1.01 -8.78
CA ARG A 143 -10.14 -0.37 -9.00
C ARG A 143 -8.78 -0.62 -8.37
N LYS A 144 -7.85 0.33 -8.51
CA LYS A 144 -6.53 0.25 -7.86
C LYS A 144 -6.65 0.24 -6.34
N ALA A 145 -7.48 1.11 -5.76
CA ALA A 145 -7.70 1.15 -4.32
C ALA A 145 -8.29 -0.17 -3.79
N GLN A 146 -9.27 -0.75 -4.48
CA GLN A 146 -9.87 -2.03 -4.11
C GLN A 146 -8.86 -3.18 -4.11
N ALA A 147 -8.03 -3.27 -5.14
CA ALA A 147 -7.00 -4.30 -5.22
C ALA A 147 -5.94 -4.14 -4.12
N LEU A 148 -5.49 -2.92 -3.84
CA LEU A 148 -4.56 -2.65 -2.74
C LEU A 148 -5.17 -2.99 -1.37
N GLN A 149 -6.45 -2.69 -1.16
CA GLN A 149 -7.15 -3.01 0.09
C GLN A 149 -7.19 -4.51 0.35
N SER A 150 -7.42 -5.32 -0.69
CA SER A 150 -7.39 -6.78 -0.58
C SER A 150 -6.00 -7.29 -0.16
N VAL A 151 -4.95 -6.77 -0.81
CA VAL A 151 -3.55 -7.12 -0.52
C VAL A 151 -3.16 -6.77 0.92
N ILE A 152 -3.49 -5.56 1.38
CA ILE A 152 -3.23 -5.12 2.76
C ILE A 152 -4.01 -5.98 3.77
N ASN A 153 -5.26 -6.30 3.48
CA ASN A 153 -6.08 -7.13 4.36
C ASN A 153 -5.50 -8.54 4.52
N ASN A 154 -5.07 -9.17 3.43
CA ASN A 154 -4.41 -10.47 3.47
C ASN A 154 -3.14 -10.43 4.32
N LEU A 155 -2.31 -9.40 4.14
CA LEU A 155 -1.11 -9.21 4.94
C LEU A 155 -1.43 -9.01 6.43
N ASN A 156 -2.43 -8.19 6.77
CA ASN A 156 -2.84 -7.97 8.16
C ASN A 156 -3.28 -9.27 8.83
N VAL A 157 -4.06 -10.12 8.14
CA VAL A 157 -4.47 -11.42 8.68
C VAL A 157 -3.25 -12.31 8.98
N SER A 158 -2.27 -12.36 8.08
CA SER A 158 -1.04 -13.12 8.30
C SER A 158 -0.23 -12.58 9.48
N LEU A 159 -0.10 -11.25 9.61
CA LEU A 159 0.62 -10.62 10.72
C LEU A 159 -0.09 -10.78 12.07
N ASP A 160 -1.40 -10.62 12.11
CA ASP A 160 -2.18 -10.82 13.34
C ASP A 160 -2.12 -12.29 13.78
N GLY A 161 -2.15 -13.22 12.83
CA GLY A 161 -1.92 -14.64 13.07
C GLY A 161 -0.54 -14.91 13.69
N MET A 162 0.52 -14.32 13.13
CA MET A 162 1.88 -14.40 13.69
C MET A 162 1.94 -13.85 15.11
N VAL A 163 1.48 -12.61 15.32
CA VAL A 163 1.53 -11.94 16.63
C VAL A 163 0.76 -12.73 17.67
N ARG A 164 -0.43 -13.25 17.33
CA ARG A 164 -1.23 -14.08 18.24
C ARG A 164 -0.50 -15.37 18.60
N ALA A 165 0.04 -16.08 17.62
CA ALA A 165 0.79 -17.31 17.86
C ALA A 165 2.00 -17.07 18.76
N ILE A 166 2.75 -15.99 18.50
CA ILE A 166 3.93 -15.61 19.28
C ILE A 166 3.55 -15.29 20.73
N ARG A 167 2.50 -14.49 20.96
CA ARG A 167 2.04 -14.12 22.32
C ARG A 167 1.69 -15.33 23.19
N ILE A 168 1.15 -16.37 22.58
CA ILE A 168 0.75 -17.60 23.26
C ILE A 168 1.94 -18.57 23.40
N GLY A 169 2.96 -18.41 22.55
CA GLY A 169 4.18 -19.21 22.58
C GLY A 169 5.14 -18.86 23.72
N SER A 170 6.17 -19.70 23.83
CA SER A 170 7.28 -19.57 24.78
C SER A 170 8.61 -19.90 24.08
N ASP A 171 9.73 -19.80 24.80
CA ASP A 171 11.05 -20.21 24.30
C ASP A 171 11.42 -19.58 22.95
N TYR A 172 11.49 -18.25 22.95
CA TYR A 172 11.79 -17.49 21.75
C TYR A 172 13.25 -17.68 21.35
N HIS A 173 13.46 -18.14 20.13
CA HIS A 173 14.76 -18.36 19.52
C HIS A 173 14.89 -17.48 18.27
N CYS A 174 15.83 -16.55 18.32
CA CYS A 174 16.14 -15.71 17.17
C CYS A 174 17.33 -16.27 16.38
N GLY A 175 17.17 -16.41 15.07
CA GLY A 175 18.19 -16.90 14.16
C GLY A 175 18.07 -18.38 13.79
N SER A 176 18.86 -18.79 12.81
CA SER A 176 18.83 -20.16 12.25
C SER A 176 19.94 -21.07 12.82
N THR A 177 20.68 -20.60 13.81
CA THR A 177 21.86 -21.29 14.36
C THR A 177 21.61 -21.74 15.79
N GLY A 178 22.07 -22.93 16.14
CA GLY A 178 21.86 -23.53 17.45
C GLY A 178 20.65 -24.45 17.47
N VAL A 179 20.20 -24.81 18.68
CA VAL A 179 19.00 -25.63 18.88
C VAL A 179 17.80 -24.71 18.94
N LEU A 180 16.83 -24.92 18.05
CA LEU A 180 15.63 -24.07 17.90
C LEU A 180 14.75 -23.95 19.16
N ARG A 181 14.94 -24.86 20.13
CA ARG A 181 14.23 -24.90 21.40
C ARG A 181 14.93 -24.10 22.50
N ASP A 182 16.20 -23.74 22.30
CA ASP A 182 16.97 -23.01 23.29
C ASP A 182 16.70 -21.51 23.12
N PRO A 183 16.28 -20.79 24.18
CA PRO A 183 15.97 -19.37 24.04
C PRO A 183 17.20 -18.55 23.61
N GLN A 184 17.03 -17.70 22.58
CA GLN A 184 18.11 -16.87 22.04
C GLN A 184 17.59 -15.48 21.66
N SER A 185 18.21 -14.45 22.24
CA SER A 185 17.89 -13.04 21.95
C SER A 185 18.76 -12.49 20.82
N CYS A 186 18.21 -11.53 20.06
CA CYS A 186 18.89 -10.80 19.00
C CYS A 186 18.51 -9.30 19.05
N PRO A 187 18.91 -8.57 20.11
CA PRO A 187 18.50 -7.18 20.32
C PRO A 187 19.03 -6.22 19.25
N THR A 188 20.15 -6.55 18.61
CA THR A 188 20.83 -5.70 17.63
C THR A 188 20.91 -6.40 16.28
N GLY A 189 20.52 -5.71 15.21
CA GLY A 189 20.54 -6.24 13.84
C GLY A 189 19.35 -7.14 13.48
N GLY A 190 18.76 -7.82 14.46
CA GLY A 190 17.64 -8.76 14.25
C GLY A 190 18.00 -9.90 13.29
N ASP A 191 17.06 -10.82 13.08
CA ASP A 191 17.25 -11.92 12.13
C ASP A 191 16.04 -12.07 11.19
N THR A 192 16.24 -12.78 10.09
CA THR A 192 15.21 -13.19 9.12
C THR A 192 14.56 -14.52 9.51
N TYR A 193 15.09 -15.19 10.53
CA TYR A 193 14.64 -16.46 11.05
C TYR A 193 14.25 -16.34 12.51
N PHE A 194 13.09 -16.88 12.87
CA PHE A 194 12.57 -16.81 14.23
C PHE A 194 11.78 -18.07 14.55
N ALA A 195 12.04 -18.66 15.72
CA ALA A 195 11.36 -19.85 16.19
C ALA A 195 10.86 -19.67 17.62
N PHE A 196 9.81 -20.40 17.97
CA PHE A 196 9.28 -20.43 19.32
C PHE A 196 8.50 -21.72 19.56
N GLN A 197 8.37 -22.09 20.83
CA GLN A 197 7.55 -23.22 21.23
C GLN A 197 6.08 -22.79 21.28
N PRO A 198 5.19 -23.38 20.46
CA PRO A 198 3.76 -23.10 20.53
C PRO A 198 3.17 -23.67 21.83
N TYR A 199 2.08 -23.05 22.30
CA TYR A 199 1.29 -23.66 23.37
C TYR A 199 0.58 -24.90 22.84
N HIS A 200 0.65 -25.99 23.60
CA HIS A 200 -0.08 -27.21 23.35
C HIS A 200 -0.64 -27.76 24.65
N GLU A 201 -1.78 -28.41 24.56
CA GLU A 201 -2.42 -29.08 25.69
C GLU A 201 -2.04 -30.56 25.66
N GLY A 202 -1.21 -31.00 26.63
CA GLY A 202 -0.76 -32.39 26.78
C GLY A 202 0.76 -32.55 26.83
N ASP A 203 1.23 -33.75 27.20
CA ASP A 203 2.64 -34.11 27.39
C ASP A 203 3.43 -34.38 26.09
N ALA A 204 2.82 -34.14 24.92
CA ALA A 204 3.51 -34.33 23.65
C ALA A 204 4.54 -33.21 23.42
N ALA A 205 5.80 -33.59 23.20
CA ALA A 205 6.85 -32.66 22.81
C ALA A 205 6.59 -32.11 21.40
N VAL A 206 5.82 -31.02 21.31
CA VAL A 206 5.51 -30.35 20.04
C VAL A 206 6.79 -29.73 19.46
N GLN A 207 6.91 -29.76 18.15
CA GLN A 207 8.03 -29.11 17.46
C GLN A 207 7.84 -27.58 17.47
N PRO A 208 8.93 -26.80 17.53
CA PRO A 208 8.83 -25.35 17.51
C PRO A 208 8.25 -24.88 16.18
N TRP A 209 7.45 -23.82 16.24
CA TRP A 209 7.00 -23.13 15.05
C TRP A 209 8.08 -22.17 14.59
N VAL A 210 8.31 -22.15 13.29
CA VAL A 210 9.38 -21.39 12.67
C VAL A 210 8.81 -20.43 11.64
N TYR A 211 9.24 -19.18 11.70
CA TYR A 211 9.05 -18.18 10.66
C TYR A 211 10.38 -17.86 9.99
N LYS A 212 10.38 -17.83 8.66
CA LYS A 212 11.56 -17.52 7.85
C LYS A 212 11.18 -16.61 6.69
N PHE A 213 12.08 -15.72 6.32
CA PHE A 213 12.01 -14.99 5.05
C PHE A 213 12.83 -15.71 3.97
N ASP A 214 12.24 -15.97 2.80
CA ASP A 214 12.92 -16.66 1.69
C ASP A 214 13.55 -15.73 0.64
N GLY A 215 13.44 -14.41 0.84
CA GLY A 215 13.83 -13.40 -0.15
C GLY A 215 12.65 -12.76 -0.90
N THR A 216 11.47 -13.37 -0.83
CA THR A 216 10.25 -12.90 -1.52
C THR A 216 9.01 -12.96 -0.63
N GLN A 217 8.89 -13.98 0.21
CA GLN A 217 7.71 -14.25 1.02
C GLN A 217 8.08 -14.66 2.45
N ILE A 218 7.08 -14.59 3.34
CA ILE A 218 7.20 -15.12 4.69
C ILE A 218 6.70 -16.55 4.67
N LEU A 219 7.58 -17.44 5.11
CA LEU A 219 7.32 -18.86 5.26
C LEU A 219 7.09 -19.21 6.72
N LYS A 220 6.20 -20.17 6.97
CA LYS A 220 5.95 -20.77 8.28
C LYS A 220 6.18 -22.27 8.20
N SER A 221 6.75 -22.85 9.25
CA SER A 221 6.80 -24.29 9.50
C SER A 221 6.26 -24.57 10.90
N GLU A 222 5.47 -25.63 11.05
CA GLU A 222 4.90 -26.06 12.33
C GLU A 222 5.59 -27.29 12.91
N THR A 223 6.63 -27.77 12.22
CA THR A 223 7.28 -29.07 12.44
C THR A 223 8.77 -28.93 12.73
N GLY A 224 9.21 -27.77 13.23
CA GLY A 224 10.60 -27.55 13.62
C GLY A 224 11.52 -27.15 12.47
N GLY A 225 10.95 -26.61 11.40
CA GLY A 225 11.72 -25.99 10.32
C GLY A 225 11.61 -26.68 8.96
N GLU A 226 10.85 -27.76 8.79
CA GLU A 226 10.45 -28.30 7.47
C GLU A 226 9.19 -29.20 7.61
N PRO A 227 8.22 -29.16 6.66
CA PRO A 227 8.18 -28.32 5.48
C PRO A 227 7.80 -26.87 5.81
N PHE A 228 8.22 -25.97 4.93
CA PHE A 228 7.78 -24.58 4.94
C PHE A 228 6.61 -24.34 3.98
N TYR A 229 5.67 -23.50 4.39
CA TYR A 229 4.58 -23.00 3.54
C TYR A 229 4.48 -21.47 3.63
N ALA A 230 4.11 -20.84 2.53
CA ALA A 230 3.94 -19.39 2.47
C ALA A 230 2.68 -18.96 3.22
N ILE A 231 2.80 -17.94 4.09
CA ILE A 231 1.67 -17.31 4.78
C ILE A 231 1.24 -16.01 4.13
N THR A 232 2.07 -15.44 3.26
CA THR A 232 1.78 -14.24 2.47
C THR A 232 1.34 -14.64 1.06
N THR A 233 0.43 -13.87 0.46
CA THR A 233 -0.04 -14.11 -0.91
C THR A 233 1.00 -13.60 -1.94
N PRO A 234 1.05 -14.15 -3.17
CA PRO A 234 2.04 -13.76 -4.18
C PRO A 234 1.90 -12.31 -4.70
N GLU A 235 0.77 -11.65 -4.44
CA GLU A 235 0.56 -10.23 -4.77
C GLU A 235 1.32 -9.27 -3.85
N VAL A 236 1.78 -9.78 -2.69
CA VAL A 236 2.67 -9.08 -1.77
C VAL A 236 4.10 -9.52 -2.03
N GLN A 237 4.94 -8.60 -2.49
CA GLN A 237 6.38 -8.82 -2.58
C GLN A 237 7.04 -8.26 -1.33
N ILE A 238 7.65 -9.13 -0.52
CA ILE A 238 8.34 -8.72 0.70
C ILE A 238 9.80 -8.44 0.36
N ASP A 239 10.26 -7.23 0.67
CA ASP A 239 11.64 -6.80 0.42
C ASP A 239 12.55 -7.14 1.61
N SER A 240 12.04 -7.01 2.83
CA SER A 240 12.78 -7.36 4.04
C SER A 240 11.87 -7.69 5.21
N VAL A 241 12.28 -8.68 6.01
CA VAL A 241 11.70 -9.01 7.31
C VAL A 241 12.81 -9.05 8.33
N ARG A 242 12.57 -8.45 9.51
CA ARG A 242 13.48 -8.50 10.65
C ARG A 242 12.68 -8.84 11.90
N PHE A 243 13.14 -9.84 12.62
CA PHE A 243 12.70 -10.21 13.96
C PHE A 243 13.74 -9.73 14.96
N TYR A 244 13.33 -8.90 15.90
CA TYR A 244 14.15 -8.45 17.03
C TYR A 244 13.59 -9.08 18.29
N VAL A 245 14.35 -9.97 18.91
CA VAL A 245 13.94 -10.70 20.11
C VAL A 245 14.76 -10.23 21.30
N VAL A 246 14.08 -9.95 22.41
CA VAL A 246 14.70 -9.49 23.67
C VAL A 246 14.07 -10.18 24.87
N GLY A 247 14.84 -10.29 25.96
CA GLY A 247 14.35 -10.80 27.24
C GLY A 247 14.10 -12.30 27.24
N THR A 248 14.90 -13.11 26.54
CA THR A 248 14.70 -14.58 26.46
C THR A 248 15.32 -15.34 27.64
N ALA A 249 15.94 -14.64 28.60
CA ALA A 249 16.68 -15.25 29.70
C ALA A 249 15.75 -15.64 30.86
N ARG A 250 15.32 -16.91 30.87
CA ARG A 250 14.36 -17.45 31.84
C ARG A 250 14.71 -17.12 33.30
N GLY A 251 13.80 -16.45 34.01
CA GLY A 251 13.85 -16.25 35.47
C GLY A 251 15.03 -15.43 36.01
N ALA A 252 15.89 -14.88 35.14
CA ALA A 252 17.12 -14.22 35.56
C ALA A 252 17.02 -12.69 35.51
N ASP A 253 16.29 -12.13 34.54
CA ASP A 253 16.29 -10.69 34.26
C ASP A 253 14.95 -9.99 34.57
N ARG A 254 13.87 -10.72 34.91
CA ARG A 254 12.50 -10.20 35.07
C ARG A 254 12.01 -9.42 33.84
N ILE A 255 12.60 -9.66 32.67
CA ILE A 255 12.22 -9.00 31.42
C ILE A 255 11.38 -9.99 30.63
N GLN A 256 10.11 -9.64 30.44
CA GLN A 256 9.22 -10.46 29.63
C GLN A 256 9.76 -10.63 28.19
N PRO A 257 9.87 -11.88 27.67
CA PRO A 257 10.20 -12.11 26.27
C PRO A 257 9.32 -11.32 25.31
N LYS A 258 9.95 -10.58 24.42
CA LYS A 258 9.29 -9.71 23.43
C LYS A 258 9.95 -9.85 22.07
N VAL A 259 9.11 -9.84 21.04
CA VAL A 259 9.51 -9.85 19.63
C VAL A 259 8.96 -8.61 18.95
N VAL A 260 9.82 -7.87 18.26
CA VAL A 260 9.44 -6.81 17.33
C VAL A 260 9.67 -7.32 15.91
N ILE A 261 8.62 -7.31 15.11
CA ILE A 261 8.61 -7.76 13.72
C ILE A 261 8.57 -6.50 12.87
N THR A 262 9.52 -6.34 11.96
CA THR A 262 9.54 -5.23 10.99
C THR A 262 9.53 -5.80 9.59
N ILE A 263 8.59 -5.34 8.77
CA ILE A 263 8.36 -5.85 7.42
C ILE A 263 8.31 -4.66 6.47
N LYS A 264 9.10 -4.75 5.40
CA LYS A 264 9.05 -3.82 4.27
C LYS A 264 8.77 -4.60 3.02
N GLY A 265 7.93 -4.06 2.17
CA GLY A 265 7.56 -4.71 0.93
C GLY A 265 6.82 -3.78 -0.01
N THR A 266 6.50 -4.32 -1.17
CA THR A 266 5.70 -3.68 -2.20
C THR A 266 4.48 -4.53 -2.51
N ALA A 267 3.31 -3.89 -2.49
CA ALA A 267 2.06 -4.48 -2.92
C ALA A 267 1.83 -4.15 -4.40
N SER A 268 1.56 -5.16 -5.23
CA SER A 268 1.27 -4.98 -6.66
C SER A 268 -0.16 -5.42 -6.97
N ALA A 269 -1.00 -4.46 -7.37
CA ALA A 269 -2.39 -4.68 -7.74
C ALA A 269 -2.52 -5.14 -9.21
N GLY A 270 -1.97 -6.31 -9.56
CA GLY A 270 -2.14 -6.98 -10.87
C GLY A 270 -1.49 -6.29 -12.09
N ASN A 271 -1.00 -5.06 -11.93
CA ASN A 271 -0.24 -4.32 -12.94
C ASN A 271 1.03 -3.79 -12.29
N GLU A 272 2.20 -4.13 -12.85
CA GLU A 272 3.52 -3.74 -12.31
C GLU A 272 3.72 -2.21 -12.19
N ARG A 273 2.90 -1.40 -12.88
CA ARG A 273 2.93 0.07 -12.80
C ARG A 273 2.27 0.63 -11.52
N ALA A 274 1.54 -0.19 -10.78
CA ALA A 274 0.79 0.21 -9.59
C ALA A 274 1.36 -0.43 -8.31
N LYS A 275 2.68 -0.29 -8.11
CA LYS A 275 3.35 -0.72 -6.87
C LYS A 275 3.10 0.30 -5.76
N THR A 276 2.75 -0.19 -4.58
CA THR A 276 2.64 0.62 -3.36
C THR A 276 3.58 0.06 -2.32
N GLU A 277 4.52 0.87 -1.84
CA GLU A 277 5.44 0.49 -0.78
C GLU A 277 4.74 0.54 0.58
N PHE A 278 5.07 -0.41 1.45
CA PHE A 278 4.61 -0.41 2.84
C PHE A 278 5.76 -0.77 3.78
N ASN A 279 5.69 -0.22 4.99
CA ASN A 279 6.59 -0.54 6.09
C ASN A 279 5.75 -0.70 7.35
N ILE A 280 5.65 -1.93 7.84
CA ILE A 280 4.79 -2.30 8.96
C ILE A 280 5.66 -2.84 10.07
N GLN A 281 5.34 -2.42 11.29
CA GLN A 281 5.98 -2.92 12.49
C GLN A 281 4.91 -3.46 13.44
N ALA A 282 5.13 -4.68 13.95
CA ALA A 282 4.27 -5.31 14.93
C ALA A 282 5.11 -5.75 16.13
N THR A 283 4.52 -5.77 17.31
CA THR A 283 5.20 -6.19 18.54
C THR A 283 4.35 -7.22 19.29
N ALA A 284 4.97 -8.33 19.65
CA ALA A 284 4.39 -9.40 20.43
C ALA A 284 5.18 -9.58 21.73
N VAL A 285 4.48 -9.70 22.85
CA VAL A 285 5.06 -9.96 24.17
C VAL A 285 4.44 -11.27 24.66
N GLN A 286 5.24 -12.14 25.27
CA GLN A 286 4.76 -13.39 25.81
C GLN A 286 3.68 -13.15 26.89
N ARG A 287 2.64 -13.99 26.90
CA ARG A 287 1.55 -13.91 27.88
C ARG A 287 1.89 -14.51 29.24
N ILE A 288 2.65 -15.61 29.25
CA ILE A 288 3.08 -16.29 30.48
C ILE A 288 4.14 -15.42 31.16
N LEU A 289 3.94 -15.08 32.43
CA LEU A 289 4.86 -14.21 33.16
C LEU A 289 6.21 -14.90 33.37
N ASP A 290 7.30 -14.19 33.09
CA ASP A 290 8.67 -14.64 33.38
C ASP A 290 9.04 -14.24 34.82
N ILE A 291 8.87 -15.17 35.77
CA ILE A 291 9.15 -15.00 37.21
C ILE A 291 10.19 -15.99 37.72
#